data_AF-A0A2H5YGL3-F1
#
_entry.id   AF-A0A2H5YGL3-F1
#
_cell.length_a   1.000
_cell.length_b   1.000
_cell.length_c   1.000
_cell.angle_alpha   90.00
_cell.angle_beta   90.00
_cell.angle_gamma   90.00
#
_symmetry.space_group_name_H-M   'P 1'
#
loop_
_entity.id
_entity.type
_entity.pdbx_description
1 polymer ?
#
loop_
_entity_poly.entity_id
_entity_poly.type
_entity_poly.pdbx_seq_one_letter_code
_entity_poly.pdbx_strand_id
1 'polypeptide(L)'
;MSLPSLFSSLLPFPIDIPTVDVASPADLSDPAIAEAIAEAVAREAMAQGASPRWAWAYGVLVAEVVTGWAVGPGVEREAAELERAAARLTSPTGLEVPRLYVAPSWEALQAQAEDIAHWLEAAWLEARRRSQEEGVRWLTVREAAAALGVHPEHLRRLVREGVFPAAGVRRIGQGRGMLLLREDMVLARAARGGHRPGLGL
;
A
#
# COMPACT_ATOMS: atom_id res chain seq x y z
N MET A 1 13.92 19.15 6.44
CA MET A 1 14.33 17.75 6.25
C MET A 1 13.71 17.28 4.94
N SER A 2 14.39 16.49 4.11
CA SER A 2 13.78 15.98 2.87
C SER A 2 13.06 14.66 3.14
N LEU A 3 11.94 14.42 2.44
CA LEU A 3 11.21 13.14 2.51
C LEU A 3 12.10 11.91 2.25
N PRO A 4 12.98 11.89 1.23
CA PRO A 4 13.86 10.74 1.01
C PRO A 4 14.78 10.44 2.20
N SER A 5 15.31 11.48 2.86
CA SER A 5 16.17 11.31 4.04
C SER A 5 15.38 10.69 5.20
N LEU A 6 14.14 11.14 5.43
CA LEU A 6 13.26 10.60 6.46
C LEU A 6 12.99 9.11 6.21
N PHE A 7 12.58 8.75 4.99
CA PHE A 7 12.26 7.35 4.66
C PHE A 7 13.46 6.42 4.72
N SER A 8 14.66 6.90 4.38
CA SER A 8 15.89 6.11 4.50
C SER A 8 16.19 5.64 5.94
N SER A 9 15.70 6.36 6.94
CA SER A 9 15.83 5.99 8.36
C SER A 9 14.64 5.20 8.92
N LEU A 10 13.49 5.22 8.25
CA LEU A 10 12.24 4.67 8.78
C LEU A 10 11.80 3.35 8.14
N LEU A 11 12.17 3.12 6.87
CA LEU A 11 11.69 1.97 6.13
C LEU A 11 12.76 0.88 6.01
N PRO A 12 12.35 -0.40 5.99
CA PRO A 12 13.27 -1.54 5.91
C PRO A 12 13.88 -1.71 4.51
N PHE A 13 13.48 -0.90 3.54
CA PHE A 13 14.01 -0.89 2.18
C PHE A 13 13.94 0.53 1.60
N PRO A 14 14.82 0.87 0.65
CA PRO A 14 14.78 2.17 -0.02
C PRO A 14 13.48 2.32 -0.83
N ILE A 15 12.93 3.53 -0.85
CA ILE A 15 11.81 3.89 -1.71
C ILE A 15 12.17 5.09 -2.59
N ASP A 16 11.66 5.08 -3.82
CA ASP A 16 11.75 6.22 -4.73
C ASP A 16 10.47 7.05 -4.63
N ILE A 17 10.59 8.25 -4.05
CA ILE A 17 9.50 9.18 -3.82
C ILE A 17 9.87 10.59 -4.32
N PRO A 18 8.93 11.36 -4.89
CA PRO A 18 9.20 12.73 -5.30
C PRO A 18 9.81 13.55 -4.17
N THR A 19 10.82 14.36 -4.52
CA THR A 19 11.42 15.28 -3.56
C THR A 19 10.43 16.41 -3.30
N VAL A 20 9.82 16.40 -2.12
CA VAL A 20 8.99 17.49 -1.61
C VAL A 20 9.73 18.13 -0.45
N ASP A 21 9.98 19.43 -0.57
CA ASP A 21 10.54 20.23 0.52
C ASP A 21 9.43 20.56 1.52
N VAL A 22 9.56 19.98 2.71
CA VAL A 22 8.64 20.19 3.84
C VAL A 22 9.35 20.98 4.93
N ALA A 23 8.81 22.13 5.30
CA ALA A 23 9.39 23.03 6.28
C ALA A 23 9.20 22.48 7.71
N SER A 24 8.04 21.84 7.95
CA SER A 24 7.64 21.26 9.22
C SER A 24 6.94 19.90 9.03
N PRO A 25 6.83 19.07 10.07
CA PRO A 25 6.07 17.82 10.00
C PRO A 25 4.59 18.02 9.62
N ALA A 26 3.98 19.15 9.97
CA ALA A 26 2.59 19.45 9.61
C ALA A 26 2.37 19.52 8.09
N ASP A 27 3.40 19.90 7.33
CA ASP A 27 3.34 19.98 5.86
C ASP A 27 3.22 18.58 5.20
N LEU A 28 3.42 17.50 5.98
CA LEU A 28 3.18 16.13 5.52
C LEU A 28 1.70 15.81 5.34
N SER A 29 0.78 16.59 5.95
CA SER A 29 -0.66 16.32 5.91
C SER A 29 -1.33 16.76 4.60
N ASP A 30 -0.81 16.25 3.48
CA ASP A 30 -1.34 16.46 2.13
C ASP A 30 -1.77 15.11 1.53
N PRO A 31 -3.02 14.97 1.05
CA PRO A 31 -3.49 13.73 0.44
C PRO A 31 -2.69 13.34 -0.82
N ALA A 32 -2.14 14.29 -1.58
CA ALA A 32 -1.29 13.99 -2.74
C ALA A 32 0.06 13.40 -2.33
N ILE A 33 0.64 13.88 -1.23
CA ILE A 33 1.84 13.29 -0.62
C ILE A 33 1.51 11.87 -0.14
N ALA A 34 0.36 11.67 0.50
CA ALA A 34 -0.08 10.36 0.96
C ALA A 34 -0.19 9.35 -0.19
N GLU A 35 -0.81 9.74 -1.31
CA GLU A 35 -0.97 8.87 -2.49
C GLU A 35 0.40 8.48 -3.07
N ALA A 36 1.31 9.45 -3.19
CA ALA A 36 2.67 9.20 -3.66
C ALA A 36 3.45 8.25 -2.75
N ILE A 37 3.33 8.40 -1.43
CA ILE A 37 3.94 7.49 -0.45
C ILE A 37 3.36 6.08 -0.61
N ALA A 38 2.03 5.95 -0.61
CA ALA A 38 1.37 4.65 -0.66
C ALA A 38 1.78 3.87 -1.92
N GLU A 39 1.80 4.53 -3.08
CA GLU A 39 2.19 3.91 -4.34
C GLU A 39 3.67 3.52 -4.36
N ALA A 40 4.57 4.42 -3.94
CA ALA A 40 6.01 4.15 -3.90
C ALA A 40 6.33 2.98 -2.97
N VAL A 41 5.78 2.97 -1.76
CA VAL A 41 5.98 1.90 -0.77
C VAL A 41 5.40 0.59 -1.28
N ALA A 42 4.18 0.59 -1.84
CA ALA A 42 3.56 -0.63 -2.35
C ALA A 42 4.37 -1.25 -3.50
N ARG A 43 4.89 -0.41 -4.41
CA ARG A 43 5.74 -0.85 -5.51
C ARG A 43 7.00 -1.55 -5.01
N GLU A 44 7.71 -0.94 -4.08
CA GLU A 44 8.94 -1.53 -3.52
C GLU A 44 8.64 -2.76 -2.66
N ALA A 45 7.57 -2.75 -1.87
CA ALA A 45 7.13 -3.91 -1.11
C ALA A 45 6.84 -5.13 -2.02
N MET A 46 6.22 -4.91 -3.19
CA MET A 46 6.04 -5.96 -4.19
C MET A 46 7.38 -6.47 -4.75
N ALA A 47 8.34 -5.57 -5.01
CA ALA A 47 9.69 -5.96 -5.45
C ALA A 47 10.43 -6.80 -4.40
N GLN A 48 10.10 -6.62 -3.11
CA GLN A 48 10.61 -7.42 -1.99
C GLN A 48 9.78 -8.70 -1.70
N GLY A 49 8.81 -9.02 -2.57
CA GLY A 49 8.07 -10.27 -2.55
C GLY A 49 6.80 -10.28 -1.70
N ALA A 50 6.28 -9.12 -1.29
CA ALA A 50 4.91 -9.07 -0.77
C ALA A 50 3.89 -9.23 -1.90
N SER A 51 2.75 -9.86 -1.61
CA SER A 51 1.65 -9.90 -2.59
C SER A 51 1.06 -8.50 -2.74
N PRO A 52 0.50 -8.14 -3.91
CA PRO A 52 -0.01 -6.79 -4.14
C PRO A 52 -1.02 -6.33 -3.07
N ARG A 53 -1.86 -7.23 -2.56
CA ARG A 53 -2.80 -6.95 -1.46
C ARG A 53 -2.10 -6.44 -0.20
N TRP A 54 -1.07 -7.15 0.27
CA TRP A 54 -0.33 -6.79 1.49
C TRP A 54 0.69 -5.69 1.26
N ALA A 55 1.24 -5.58 0.05
CA ALA A 55 2.10 -4.48 -0.35
C ALA A 55 1.33 -3.15 -0.33
N TRP A 56 0.12 -3.12 -0.90
CA TRP A 56 -0.75 -1.94 -0.81
C TRP A 56 -1.19 -1.69 0.63
N ALA A 57 -1.57 -2.72 1.40
CA ALA A 57 -1.92 -2.52 2.81
C ALA A 57 -0.78 -1.87 3.61
N TYR A 58 0.47 -2.30 3.39
CA TYR A 58 1.65 -1.70 4.00
C TYR A 58 1.87 -0.27 3.52
N GLY A 59 1.74 -0.01 2.21
CA GLY A 59 1.85 1.34 1.64
C GLY A 59 0.82 2.32 2.21
N VAL A 60 -0.46 1.91 2.31
CA VAL A 60 -1.53 2.71 2.93
C VAL A 60 -1.20 3.00 4.39
N LEU A 61 -0.73 2.00 5.13
CA LEU A 61 -0.36 2.20 6.53
C LEU A 61 0.78 3.20 6.70
N VAL A 62 1.85 3.07 5.90
CA VAL A 62 2.98 4.01 5.92
C VAL A 62 2.50 5.42 5.57
N ALA A 63 1.67 5.57 4.54
CA ALA A 63 1.09 6.86 4.17
C ALA A 63 0.27 7.48 5.31
N GLU A 64 -0.56 6.69 5.98
CA GLU A 64 -1.38 7.16 7.10
C GLU A 64 -0.54 7.56 8.32
N VAL A 65 0.50 6.78 8.66
CA VAL A 65 1.46 7.11 9.72
C VAL A 65 2.18 8.42 9.42
N VAL A 66 2.55 8.65 8.17
CA VAL A 66 3.32 9.84 7.76
C VAL A 66 2.42 11.08 7.67
N THR A 67 1.23 10.96 7.09
CA THR A 67 0.41 12.10 6.62
C THR A 67 -0.92 12.27 7.34
N GLY A 68 -1.40 11.22 8.02
CA GLY A 68 -2.74 11.16 8.59
C GLY A 68 -3.84 10.77 7.60
N TRP A 69 -3.51 10.56 6.34
CA TRP A 69 -4.47 10.18 5.30
C TRP A 69 -4.39 8.69 4.98
N ALA A 70 -5.52 8.00 5.11
CA ALA A 70 -5.72 6.68 4.54
C ALA A 70 -6.13 6.83 3.07
N VAL A 71 -5.24 6.47 2.15
CA VAL A 71 -5.44 6.59 0.69
C VAL A 71 -5.23 5.26 0.01
N GLY A 72 -5.83 5.05 -1.17
CA GLY A 72 -5.56 3.89 -2.01
C GLY A 72 -6.70 2.86 -2.10
N PRO A 73 -6.40 1.63 -2.54
CA PRO A 73 -7.36 0.76 -3.24
C PRO A 73 -8.25 -0.17 -2.37
N GLY A 74 -8.81 0.30 -1.26
CA GLY A 74 -9.79 -0.52 -0.51
C GLY A 74 -9.13 -1.67 0.26
N VAL A 75 -7.99 -1.39 0.89
CA VAL A 75 -7.19 -2.30 1.73
C VAL A 75 -7.14 -1.84 3.19
N GLU A 76 -8.09 -1.02 3.61
CA GLU A 76 -8.14 -0.39 4.94
C GLU A 76 -8.23 -1.45 6.04
N ARG A 77 -8.92 -2.56 5.77
CA ARG A 77 -9.01 -3.68 6.70
C ARG A 77 -7.65 -4.32 6.94
N GLU A 78 -6.90 -4.57 5.87
CA GLU A 78 -5.57 -5.17 5.91
C GLU A 78 -4.57 -4.20 6.55
N ALA A 79 -4.63 -2.90 6.21
CA ALA A 79 -3.81 -1.87 6.85
C ALA A 79 -4.04 -1.81 8.37
N ALA A 80 -5.30 -1.81 8.81
CA ALA A 80 -5.65 -1.87 10.24
C ALA A 80 -5.22 -3.18 10.91
N GLU A 81 -5.11 -4.29 10.16
CA GLU A 81 -4.56 -5.53 10.66
C GLU A 81 -3.05 -5.46 10.88
N LEU A 82 -2.31 -4.84 9.95
CA LEU A 82 -0.88 -4.55 10.09
C LEU A 82 -0.61 -3.60 11.27
N GLU A 83 -1.40 -2.52 11.39
CA GLU A 83 -1.27 -1.56 12.51
C GLU A 83 -1.38 -2.27 13.86
N ARG A 84 -2.43 -3.09 14.04
CA ARG A 84 -2.62 -3.86 15.28
C ARG A 84 -1.52 -4.89 15.51
N ALA A 85 -0.96 -5.47 14.44
CA ALA A 85 0.13 -6.43 14.57
C ALA A 85 1.42 -5.75 15.04
N ALA A 86 1.78 -4.62 14.42
CA ALA A 86 2.93 -3.82 14.83
C ALA A 86 2.78 -3.33 16.27
N ALA A 87 1.64 -2.73 16.62
CA ALA A 87 1.41 -2.22 17.96
C ALA A 87 1.53 -3.30 19.06
N ARG A 88 1.09 -4.53 18.80
CA ARG A 88 1.26 -5.66 19.74
C ARG A 88 2.71 -6.08 19.93
N LEU A 89 3.56 -5.89 18.93
CA LEU A 89 4.96 -6.30 18.96
C LEU A 89 5.87 -5.25 19.58
N THR A 90 5.51 -3.97 19.45
CA THR A 90 6.38 -2.86 19.86
C THR A 90 5.88 -2.10 21.09
N SER A 91 4.63 -2.28 21.51
CA SER A 91 4.06 -1.60 22.68
C SER A 91 3.43 -2.61 23.67
N PRO A 92 3.80 -2.58 24.96
CA PRO A 92 3.19 -3.43 25.99
C PRO A 92 1.67 -3.23 26.14
N THR A 93 1.18 -2.04 25.80
CA THR A 93 -0.25 -1.69 25.87
C THR A 93 -0.95 -1.80 24.51
N GLY A 94 -0.20 -1.87 23.41
CA GLY A 94 -0.73 -2.01 22.05
C GLY A 94 -1.47 -0.78 21.51
N LEU A 95 -1.27 0.40 22.11
CA LEU A 95 -2.05 1.61 21.80
C LEU A 95 -1.25 2.76 21.18
N GLU A 96 0.08 2.67 21.13
CA GLU A 96 0.91 3.72 20.55
C GLU A 96 1.15 3.45 19.07
N VAL A 97 0.40 4.18 18.23
CA VAL A 97 0.61 4.21 16.79
C VAL A 97 1.33 5.53 16.45
N PRO A 98 2.50 5.48 15.82
CA PRO A 98 3.22 6.69 15.46
C PRO A 98 2.43 7.50 14.44
N ARG A 99 2.38 8.83 14.64
CA ARG A 99 1.77 9.79 13.72
C ARG A 99 2.76 10.93 13.51
N LEU A 100 3.41 10.96 12.36
CA LEU A 100 4.56 11.86 12.13
C LEU A 100 4.10 13.29 11.86
N TYR A 101 3.00 13.47 11.12
CA TYR A 101 2.43 14.78 10.80
C TYR A 101 2.03 15.62 12.03
N VAL A 102 1.85 14.99 13.20
CA VAL A 102 1.53 15.70 14.45
C VAL A 102 2.76 16.03 15.29
N ALA A 103 3.97 15.65 14.85
CA ALA A 103 5.18 15.95 15.58
C ALA A 103 5.41 17.48 15.65
N PRO A 104 5.77 18.03 16.82
CA PRO A 104 5.91 19.47 16.99
C PRO A 104 7.13 20.06 16.24
N SER A 105 8.11 19.22 15.92
CA SER A 105 9.30 19.59 15.16
C SER A 105 9.98 18.36 14.54
N TRP A 106 10.86 18.57 13.56
CA TRP A 106 11.71 17.51 13.02
C TRP A 106 12.62 16.88 14.06
N GLU A 107 13.09 17.66 15.04
CA GLU A 107 13.93 17.17 16.14
C GLU A 107 13.15 16.20 17.05
N ALA A 108 11.91 16.54 17.39
CA ALA A 108 11.05 15.67 18.19
C ALA A 108 10.69 14.37 17.47
N LEU A 109 10.55 14.42 16.15
CA LEU A 109 10.36 13.24 15.31
C LEU A 109 11.65 12.40 15.27
N GLN A 110 12.80 13.03 15.06
CA GLN A 110 14.10 12.35 15.00
C GLN A 110 14.42 11.62 16.31
N ALA A 111 14.04 12.19 17.46
CA ALA A 111 14.20 11.56 18.76
C ALA A 111 13.40 10.24 18.92
N GLN A 112 12.38 10.03 18.09
CA GLN A 112 11.54 8.83 18.06
C GLN A 112 11.78 7.95 16.82
N ALA A 113 12.74 8.31 15.96
CA ALA A 113 12.91 7.68 14.66
C ALA A 113 13.17 6.18 14.76
N GLU A 114 13.94 5.74 15.77
CA GLU A 114 14.23 4.31 15.99
C GLU A 114 12.97 3.52 16.37
N ASP A 115 12.16 4.03 17.29
CA ASP A 115 10.90 3.39 17.69
C ASP A 115 9.90 3.32 16.51
N ILE A 116 9.82 4.41 15.74
CA ILE A 116 8.97 4.46 14.53
C ILE A 116 9.48 3.45 13.49
N ALA A 117 10.78 3.38 13.24
CA ALA A 117 11.38 2.44 12.31
C ALA A 117 11.10 0.99 12.73
N HIS A 118 11.26 0.68 14.02
CA HIS A 118 10.97 -0.63 14.56
C HIS A 118 9.48 -1.00 14.42
N TRP A 119 8.59 -0.04 14.65
CA TRP A 119 7.14 -0.22 14.44
C TRP A 119 6.80 -0.52 12.97
N LEU A 120 7.38 0.25 12.04
CA LEU A 120 7.15 0.07 10.60
C LEU A 120 7.79 -1.23 10.08
N GLU A 121 8.91 -1.66 10.66
CA GLU A 121 9.51 -2.96 10.37
C GLU A 121 8.61 -4.11 10.85
N ALA A 122 8.04 -4.02 12.05
CA ALA A 122 7.11 -5.03 12.55
C ALA A 122 5.86 -5.16 11.65
N ALA A 123 5.30 -4.03 11.19
CA ALA A 123 4.21 -4.03 10.20
C ALA A 123 4.62 -4.68 8.87
N TRP A 124 5.85 -4.41 8.40
CA TRP A 124 6.38 -5.00 7.17
C TRP A 124 6.53 -6.52 7.27
N LEU A 125 7.11 -7.01 8.37
CA LEU A 125 7.30 -8.44 8.59
C LEU A 125 5.97 -9.19 8.64
N GLU A 126 4.95 -8.61 9.25
CA GLU A 126 3.59 -9.17 9.23
C GLU A 126 3.02 -9.18 7.80
N ALA A 127 3.18 -8.11 7.03
CA ALA A 127 2.72 -8.06 5.64
C ALA A 127 3.37 -9.17 4.78
N ARG A 128 4.67 -9.44 4.97
CA ARG A 128 5.36 -10.55 4.31
C ARG A 128 4.84 -11.90 4.76
N ARG A 129 4.67 -12.11 6.07
CA ARG A 129 4.14 -13.36 6.64
C ARG A 129 2.77 -13.69 6.05
N ARG A 130 1.86 -12.69 6.02
CA ARG A 130 0.54 -12.84 5.43
C ARG A 130 0.57 -13.11 3.94
N SER A 131 1.47 -12.45 3.21
CA SER A 131 1.69 -12.73 1.79
C SER A 131 2.05 -14.21 1.54
N GLN A 132 2.85 -14.81 2.43
CA GLN A 132 3.23 -16.22 2.34
C GLN A 132 2.09 -17.18 2.72
N GLU A 133 1.28 -16.81 3.70
CA GLU A 133 0.17 -17.63 4.22
C GLU A 133 -1.05 -17.68 3.31
N GLU A 134 -1.41 -16.55 2.68
CA GLU A 134 -2.60 -16.52 1.81
C GLU A 134 -2.45 -17.45 0.60
N GLY A 135 -1.21 -17.73 0.17
CA GLY A 135 -0.90 -18.62 -0.94
C GLY A 135 -1.50 -18.13 -2.26
N VAL A 136 -1.09 -18.76 -3.36
CA VAL A 136 -1.49 -18.32 -4.70
C VAL A 136 -2.93 -18.77 -4.99
N ARG A 137 -3.89 -17.83 -4.97
CA ARG A 137 -5.28 -18.13 -5.37
C ARG A 137 -5.62 -17.54 -6.73
N TRP A 138 -5.79 -18.43 -7.71
CA TRP A 138 -6.27 -18.08 -9.05
C TRP A 138 -7.80 -18.01 -9.09
N LEU A 139 -8.31 -16.97 -9.73
CA LEU A 139 -9.73 -16.77 -10.00
C LEU A 139 -9.96 -16.72 -11.51
N THR A 140 -11.05 -17.30 -12.00
CA THR A 140 -11.52 -16.99 -13.34
C THR A 140 -11.94 -15.52 -13.45
N VAL A 141 -11.93 -14.96 -14.65
CA VAL A 141 -12.44 -13.59 -14.89
C VAL A 141 -13.84 -13.38 -14.29
N ARG A 142 -14.70 -14.41 -14.34
CA ARG A 142 -16.06 -14.32 -13.78
C ARG A 142 -16.05 -14.23 -12.25
N GLU A 143 -15.25 -15.06 -11.59
CA GLU A 143 -15.12 -15.02 -10.11
C GLU A 143 -14.48 -13.72 -9.64
N ALA A 144 -13.44 -13.25 -10.34
CA ALA A 144 -12.81 -11.97 -10.09
C ALA A 144 -13.79 -10.80 -10.28
N ALA A 145 -14.59 -10.83 -11.35
CA ALA A 145 -15.61 -9.82 -11.64
C ALA A 145 -16.68 -9.77 -10.56
N ALA A 146 -17.17 -10.93 -10.13
CA ALA A 146 -18.13 -11.04 -9.04
C ALA A 146 -17.55 -10.53 -7.71
N ALA A 147 -16.31 -10.89 -7.37
CA ALA A 147 -15.63 -10.42 -6.16
C ALA A 147 -15.41 -8.90 -6.12
N LEU A 148 -15.30 -8.27 -7.29
CA LEU A 148 -15.12 -6.83 -7.44
C LEU A 148 -16.42 -6.06 -7.69
N GLY A 149 -17.55 -6.76 -7.87
CA GLY A 149 -18.82 -6.14 -8.24
C GLY A 149 -18.78 -5.41 -9.59
N VAL A 150 -18.00 -5.92 -10.56
CA VAL A 150 -17.83 -5.31 -11.90
C VAL A 150 -18.24 -6.28 -13.01
N HIS A 151 -18.44 -5.74 -14.21
CA HIS A 151 -18.69 -6.58 -15.39
C HIS A 151 -17.38 -7.28 -15.85
N PRO A 152 -17.41 -8.57 -16.27
CA PRO A 152 -16.22 -9.30 -16.75
C PRO A 152 -15.41 -8.60 -17.84
N GLU A 153 -16.06 -7.88 -18.76
CA GLU A 153 -15.37 -7.12 -19.81
C GLU A 153 -14.49 -5.99 -19.28
N HIS A 154 -14.86 -5.41 -18.13
CA HIS A 154 -14.04 -4.38 -17.49
C HIS A 154 -12.69 -4.96 -17.06
N LEU A 155 -12.67 -6.16 -16.46
CA LEU A 155 -11.42 -6.83 -16.10
C LEU A 155 -10.60 -7.22 -17.33
N ARG A 156 -11.24 -7.71 -18.39
CA ARG A 156 -10.55 -8.01 -19.66
C ARG A 156 -9.91 -6.76 -20.26
N ARG A 157 -10.54 -5.60 -20.11
CA ARG A 157 -9.98 -4.31 -20.53
C ARG A 157 -8.76 -3.94 -19.66
N LEU A 158 -8.87 -3.97 -18.35
CA LEU A 158 -7.75 -3.66 -17.43
C LEU A 158 -6.53 -4.57 -17.66
N VAL A 159 -6.75 -5.86 -17.94
CA VAL A 159 -5.67 -6.78 -18.30
C VAL A 159 -5.00 -6.39 -19.62
N ARG A 160 -5.78 -5.99 -20.64
CA ARG A 160 -5.22 -5.50 -21.91
C ARG A 160 -4.46 -4.18 -21.76
N GLU A 161 -4.89 -3.35 -20.82
CA GLU A 161 -4.24 -2.09 -20.46
C GLU A 161 -2.99 -2.30 -19.60
N GLY A 162 -2.66 -3.55 -19.22
CA GLY A 162 -1.44 -3.86 -18.47
C GLY A 162 -1.51 -3.52 -16.97
N VAL A 163 -2.71 -3.31 -16.42
CA VAL A 163 -2.92 -2.97 -15.00
C VAL A 163 -2.47 -4.10 -14.06
N PHE A 164 -2.54 -5.35 -14.54
CA PHE A 164 -2.12 -6.52 -13.77
C PHE A 164 -0.68 -6.92 -14.13
N PRO A 165 0.14 -7.33 -13.15
CA PRO A 165 1.43 -7.95 -13.40
C PRO A 165 1.30 -9.15 -14.33
N ALA A 166 2.28 -9.36 -15.21
CA ALA A 166 2.27 -10.51 -16.13
C ALA A 166 2.23 -11.85 -15.36
N ALA A 167 2.89 -11.93 -14.20
CA ALA A 167 2.83 -13.08 -13.31
C ALA A 167 1.44 -13.33 -12.71
N GLY A 168 0.59 -12.29 -12.67
CA GLY A 168 -0.76 -12.33 -12.13
C GLY A 168 -1.85 -12.74 -13.13
N VAL A 169 -1.48 -12.96 -14.39
CA VAL A 169 -2.40 -13.30 -15.47
C VAL A 169 -1.97 -14.60 -16.14
N ARG A 170 -2.82 -15.63 -16.06
CA ARG A 170 -2.57 -16.92 -16.72
C ARG A 170 -3.65 -17.21 -17.75
N ARG A 171 -3.23 -17.44 -19.00
CA ARG A 171 -4.13 -17.90 -20.06
C ARG A 171 -4.33 -19.41 -19.98
N ILE A 172 -5.57 -19.87 -20.15
CA ILE A 172 -5.94 -21.29 -20.15
C ILE A 172 -6.75 -21.63 -21.41
N GLY A 173 -6.70 -22.90 -21.84
CA GLY A 173 -7.49 -23.42 -22.96
C GLY A 173 -7.24 -22.69 -24.30
N GLN A 174 -6.01 -22.71 -24.80
CA GLN A 174 -5.59 -22.01 -26.04
C GLN A 174 -5.96 -20.51 -26.07
N GLY A 175 -6.00 -19.84 -24.91
CA GLY A 175 -6.32 -18.42 -24.81
C GLY A 175 -7.81 -18.08 -24.72
N ARG A 176 -8.69 -19.09 -24.65
CA ARG A 176 -10.15 -18.89 -24.47
C ARG A 176 -10.54 -18.54 -23.03
N GLY A 177 -9.72 -18.91 -22.06
CA GLY A 177 -9.92 -18.57 -20.65
C GLY A 177 -8.74 -17.82 -20.07
N MET A 178 -9.01 -17.10 -18.98
CA MET A 178 -8.03 -16.31 -18.26
C MET A 178 -8.27 -16.45 -16.76
N LEU A 179 -7.18 -16.67 -16.04
CA LEU A 179 -7.11 -16.68 -14.60
C LEU A 179 -6.35 -15.44 -14.13
N LEU A 180 -6.86 -14.84 -13.06
CA LEU A 180 -6.30 -13.66 -12.41
C LEU A 180 -5.98 -14.02 -10.97
N LEU A 181 -4.83 -13.56 -10.46
CA LEU A 181 -4.54 -13.71 -9.04
C LEU A 181 -5.50 -12.88 -8.19
N ARG A 182 -6.03 -13.50 -7.13
CA ARG A 182 -6.92 -12.83 -6.18
C ARG A 182 -6.23 -11.66 -5.51
N GLU A 183 -4.96 -11.79 -5.16
CA GLU A 183 -4.19 -10.74 -4.50
C GLU A 183 -4.06 -9.49 -5.37
N ASP A 184 -3.96 -9.66 -6.68
CA ASP A 184 -3.83 -8.55 -7.64
C ASP A 184 -5.15 -7.81 -7.87
N MET A 185 -6.28 -8.29 -7.33
CA MET A 185 -7.57 -7.62 -7.49
C MET A 185 -7.59 -6.23 -6.87
N VAL A 186 -6.70 -5.95 -5.92
CA VAL A 186 -6.47 -4.61 -5.38
C VAL A 186 -6.04 -3.61 -6.47
N LEU A 187 -5.25 -4.04 -7.45
CA LEU A 187 -4.77 -3.20 -8.54
C LEU A 187 -5.93 -2.74 -9.45
N ALA A 188 -6.93 -3.60 -9.63
CA ALA A 188 -8.15 -3.25 -10.34
C ALA A 188 -8.98 -2.18 -9.60
N ARG A 189 -8.96 -2.18 -8.26
CA ARG A 189 -9.61 -1.14 -7.45
C ARG A 189 -8.84 0.18 -7.54
N ALA A 190 -7.50 0.13 -7.49
CA ALA A 190 -6.64 1.31 -7.68
C ALA A 190 -6.92 1.99 -9.03
N ALA A 191 -6.96 1.20 -10.11
CA ALA A 191 -7.23 1.70 -11.45
C ALA A 191 -8.64 2.32 -11.63
N ARG A 192 -9.61 2.01 -10.75
CA ARG A 192 -10.91 2.70 -10.73
C ARG A 192 -10.83 4.09 -10.08
N GLY A 193 -9.99 4.27 -9.06
CA GLY A 193 -9.81 5.55 -8.37
C GLY A 193 -9.11 6.61 -9.23
N GLY A 194 -8.25 6.19 -10.16
CA GLY A 194 -7.55 7.08 -11.10
C GLY A 194 -8.41 7.68 -12.21
N HIS A 195 -9.65 7.22 -12.39
CA HIS A 195 -10.61 7.83 -13.31
C HIS A 195 -11.51 8.80 -12.51
N ARG A 196 -10.96 9.95 -12.10
CA ARG A 196 -11.80 11.10 -11.75
C ARG A 196 -12.56 11.48 -13.03
N PRO A 197 -13.91 11.38 -13.09
CA PRO A 197 -14.63 12.13 -14.11
C PRO A 197 -14.20 13.58 -13.93
N GLY A 198 -13.77 14.22 -15.02
CA GLY A 198 -13.34 15.61 -14.97
C GLY A 198 -14.34 16.42 -14.15
N LEU A 199 -13.83 17.21 -13.21
CA LEU A 199 -14.54 18.36 -12.69
C LEU A 199 -14.71 19.32 -13.87
N GLY A 200 -15.69 19.01 -14.72
CA GLY A 200 -16.45 20.00 -15.43
C GLY A 200 -17.36 20.63 -14.39
N LEU A 201 -16.91 21.76 -13.86
CA LEU A 201 -17.62 23.03 -13.73
C LEU A 201 -16.76 23.99 -12.90
#